data_AF-A0A7C4SFM5-F1
#
_entry.id   AF-A0A7C4SFM5-F1
#
_cell.length_a   1.000
_cell.length_b   1.000
_cell.length_c   1.000
_cell.angle_alpha   90.00
_cell.angle_beta   90.00
_cell.angle_gamma   90.00
#
_symmetry.space_group_name_H-M   'P 1'
#
loop_
_entity.id
_entity.type
_entity.pdbx_description
1 polymer ?
#
loop_
_entity_poly.entity_id
_entity_poly.type
_entity_poly.pdbx_seq_one_letter_code
_entity_poly.pdbx_strand_id
1 'polypeptide(L)'
;MDQRPLCWDDVVRHFHPGWFASVMGTGILAVATLHVAAWMHTLRVVSIALWILNTLLCGLLLIPWGMRWVLFPQDAWADLGHPIRGPFYSTMPVGLMVLALNFVAIGRPILGDATATPIAQGLWVAGVITTFLFGVLIPYRWFTSEHIPLDHVHGGWFIPPVAAIVVPATAAPLIPTWGSPELGYAVSLIAFAFTGIGLLLFLIVLALLFMRLVAHP
;
A
#
# COMPACT_ATOMS: atom_id res chain seq x y z
N MET A 1 28.56 15.54 16.76
CA MET A 1 27.36 14.76 16.42
C MET A 1 27.29 13.62 17.43
N ASP A 2 26.47 13.80 18.46
CA ASP A 2 26.32 12.86 19.57
C ASP A 2 25.45 11.69 19.10
N GLN A 3 26.06 10.62 18.57
CA GLN A 3 25.34 9.41 18.17
C GLN A 3 25.05 8.58 19.41
N ARG A 4 23.98 8.94 20.12
CA ARG A 4 23.36 8.02 21.09
C ARG A 4 22.90 6.77 20.32
N PRO A 5 23.07 5.57 20.88
CA PRO A 5 22.53 4.36 20.26
C PRO A 5 21.02 4.53 20.09
N LEU A 6 20.51 4.23 18.89
CA LEU A 6 19.08 4.28 18.58
C LEU A 6 18.33 3.39 19.58
N CYS A 7 17.55 3.99 20.47
CA CYS A 7 16.65 3.23 21.32
C CYS A 7 15.51 2.68 20.45
N TRP A 8 14.97 1.51 20.78
CA TRP A 8 13.82 0.95 20.08
C TRP A 8 12.63 1.91 20.03
N ASP A 9 12.45 2.72 21.08
CA ASP A 9 11.43 3.77 21.14
C ASP A 9 11.64 4.85 20.07
N ASP A 10 12.89 5.23 19.78
CA ASP A 10 13.21 6.23 18.76
C ASP A 10 12.92 5.71 17.36
N VAL A 11 13.19 4.42 17.11
CA VAL A 11 12.89 3.75 15.84
C VAL A 11 11.39 3.72 15.61
N VAL A 12 10.60 3.34 16.62
CA VAL A 12 9.14 3.28 16.51
C VAL A 12 8.54 4.68 16.35
N ARG A 13 9.02 5.66 17.12
CA ARG A 13 8.49 7.03 17.11
C ARG A 13 8.72 7.75 15.79
N HIS A 14 9.89 7.59 15.19
CA HIS A 14 10.27 8.24 13.93
C HIS A 14 10.10 7.35 12.69
N PHE A 15 9.40 6.22 12.83
CA PHE A 15 9.18 5.30 11.73
C PHE A 15 8.40 5.95 10.60
N HIS A 16 9.06 6.17 9.46
CA HIS A 16 8.43 6.81 8.30
C HIS A 16 7.48 5.83 7.58
N PRO A 17 6.18 6.18 7.38
CA PRO A 17 5.21 5.29 6.73
C PRO A 17 5.65 4.80 5.35
N GLY A 18 6.41 5.62 4.62
CA GLY A 18 6.91 5.31 3.29
C GLY A 18 7.86 4.10 3.18
N TRP A 19 8.32 3.50 4.29
CA TRP A 19 9.09 2.25 4.24
C TRP A 19 8.34 1.11 3.55
N PHE A 20 7.00 1.10 3.59
CA PHE A 20 6.19 0.11 2.88
C PHE A 20 6.32 0.20 1.35
N ALA A 21 6.90 1.28 0.79
CA ALA A 21 7.28 1.31 -0.62
C ALA A 21 8.26 0.19 -1.00
N SER A 22 9.10 -0.25 -0.06
CA SER A 22 9.98 -1.41 -0.27
C SER A 22 9.21 -2.73 -0.43
N VAL A 23 8.10 -2.90 0.31
CA VAL A 23 7.20 -4.05 0.19
C VAL A 23 6.44 -4.01 -1.14
N MET A 24 5.98 -2.83 -1.54
CA MET A 24 5.32 -2.62 -2.83
C MET A 24 6.24 -2.99 -3.99
N GLY A 25 7.46 -2.43 -4.00
CA GLY A 25 8.44 -2.65 -5.06
C GLY A 25 8.89 -4.10 -5.14
N THR A 26 9.26 -4.70 -4.00
CA THR A 26 9.72 -6.11 -3.94
C THR A 26 8.61 -7.06 -4.37
N GLY A 27 7.37 -6.82 -3.95
CA GLY A 27 6.24 -7.67 -4.32
C GLY A 27 5.84 -7.57 -5.79
N ILE A 28 5.84 -6.37 -6.38
CA ILE A 28 5.60 -6.23 -7.82
C ILE A 28 6.76 -6.85 -8.62
N LEU A 29 8.01 -6.68 -8.17
CA LEU A 29 9.16 -7.32 -8.79
C LEU A 29 9.05 -8.86 -8.74
N ALA A 30 8.56 -9.44 -7.65
CA ALA A 30 8.33 -10.88 -7.53
C ALA A 30 7.32 -11.38 -8.57
N VAL A 31 6.20 -10.68 -8.74
CA VAL A 31 5.14 -11.04 -9.71
C VAL A 31 5.59 -10.80 -11.14
N ALA A 32 6.28 -9.70 -11.43
CA ALA A 32 6.83 -9.43 -12.76
C ALA A 32 7.86 -10.50 -13.15
N THR A 33 8.73 -10.89 -12.20
CA THR A 33 9.71 -11.97 -12.40
C THR A 33 9.02 -13.30 -12.68
N LEU A 34 7.90 -13.59 -12.02
CA LEU A 34 7.09 -14.79 -12.31
C LEU A 34 6.55 -14.78 -13.75
N HIS A 35 6.05 -13.63 -14.23
CA HIS A 35 5.54 -13.52 -15.59
C HIS A 35 6.64 -13.77 -16.63
N VAL A 36 7.85 -13.24 -16.40
CA VAL A 36 9.00 -13.48 -17.29
C VAL A 36 9.50 -14.92 -17.20
N ALA A 37 9.29 -15.61 -16.08
CA ALA A 37 9.66 -17.01 -15.90
C ALA A 37 8.90 -17.97 -16.84
N ALA A 38 7.84 -17.51 -17.52
CA ALA A 38 7.19 -18.24 -18.60
C ALA A 38 8.14 -18.49 -19.79
N TRP A 39 9.08 -17.57 -20.06
CA TRP A 39 10.08 -17.72 -21.12
C TRP A 39 11.44 -18.20 -20.58
N MET A 40 11.76 -17.91 -19.32
CA MET A 40 13.02 -18.29 -18.67
C MET A 40 12.75 -18.99 -17.33
N HIS A 41 12.61 -20.31 -17.35
CA HIS A 41 12.20 -21.10 -16.17
C HIS A 41 13.08 -20.90 -14.92
N THR A 42 14.36 -20.55 -15.07
CA THR A 42 15.27 -20.26 -13.95
C THR A 42 14.82 -19.08 -13.08
N LEU A 43 14.08 -18.12 -13.66
CA LEU A 43 13.56 -16.95 -12.94
C LEU A 43 12.44 -17.31 -11.94
N ARG A 44 11.85 -18.51 -12.04
CA ARG A 44 10.83 -18.95 -11.09
C ARG A 44 11.38 -19.01 -9.67
N VAL A 45 12.62 -19.49 -9.49
CA VAL A 45 13.30 -19.56 -8.19
C VAL A 45 13.52 -18.15 -7.63
N VAL A 46 13.90 -17.20 -8.48
CA VAL A 46 14.09 -15.79 -8.11
C VAL A 46 12.77 -15.16 -7.64
N SER A 47 11.68 -15.40 -8.36
CA SER A 47 10.34 -14.92 -7.96
C SER A 47 9.92 -15.44 -6.58
N ILE A 48 10.16 -16.72 -6.29
CA ILE A 48 9.88 -17.32 -4.99
C ILE A 48 10.74 -16.70 -3.88
N ALA A 49 12.03 -16.52 -4.13
CA ALA A 49 12.94 -15.87 -3.18
C ALA A 49 12.51 -14.43 -2.87
N LEU A 50 12.10 -13.67 -3.89
CA LEU A 50 11.55 -12.31 -3.73
C LEU A 50 10.24 -12.30 -2.94
N TRP A 51 9.35 -13.27 -3.16
CA TRP A 51 8.11 -13.37 -2.37
C TRP A 51 8.39 -13.67 -0.89
N ILE A 52 9.31 -14.59 -0.58
CA ILE A 52 9.71 -14.89 0.80
C ILE A 52 10.31 -13.64 1.44
N LEU A 53 11.24 -12.98 0.76
CA LEU A 53 11.83 -11.71 1.21
C LEU A 53 10.75 -10.66 1.46
N ASN A 54 9.80 -10.50 0.54
CA ASN A 54 8.72 -9.53 0.67
C ASN A 54 7.80 -9.82 1.86
N THR A 55 7.50 -11.10 2.10
CA THR A 55 6.69 -11.54 3.25
C THR A 55 7.37 -11.21 4.57
N LEU A 56 8.68 -11.51 4.67
CA LEU A 56 9.49 -11.19 5.86
C LEU A 56 9.62 -9.68 6.06
N LEU A 57 9.87 -8.94 4.99
CA LEU A 57 9.99 -7.48 5.00
C LEU A 57 8.68 -6.83 5.45
N CYS A 58 7.55 -7.28 4.93
CA CYS A 58 6.23 -6.78 5.35
C CYS A 58 5.96 -7.07 6.83
N GLY A 59 6.22 -8.29 7.29
CA GLY A 59 6.10 -8.65 8.71
C GLY A 59 6.98 -7.78 9.61
N LEU A 60 8.23 -7.56 9.22
CA LEU A 60 9.18 -6.74 9.97
C LEU A 60 8.73 -5.27 10.06
N LEU A 61 8.23 -4.69 8.97
CA LEU A 61 7.79 -3.29 8.93
C LEU A 61 6.44 -3.05 9.61
N LEU A 62 5.57 -4.07 9.67
CA LEU A 62 4.30 -3.99 10.41
C LEU A 62 4.50 -3.84 11.91
N ILE A 63 5.61 -4.35 12.48
CA ILE A 63 5.90 -4.26 13.91
C ILE A 63 6.06 -2.80 14.36
N PRO A 64 7.06 -2.02 13.88
CA PRO A 64 7.21 -0.64 14.30
C PRO A 64 6.02 0.23 13.86
N TRP A 65 5.41 -0.06 12.71
CA TRP A 65 4.21 0.65 12.26
C TRP A 65 3.03 0.47 13.22
N GLY A 66 2.74 -0.76 13.64
CA GLY A 66 1.67 -1.07 14.57
C GLY A 66 1.97 -0.57 15.98
N MET A 67 3.20 -0.75 16.46
CA MET A 67 3.64 -0.23 17.76
C MET A 67 3.51 1.29 17.83
N ARG A 68 3.75 2.02 16.72
CA ARG A 68 3.60 3.47 16.68
C ARG A 68 2.17 3.92 16.98
N TRP A 69 1.17 3.20 16.49
CA TRP A 69 -0.24 3.50 16.76
C TRP A 69 -0.66 3.23 18.21
N VAL A 70 0.05 2.34 18.92
CA VAL A 70 -0.24 1.99 20.32
C VAL A 70 0.55 2.86 21.29
N LEU A 71 1.85 3.03 21.06
CA LEU A 71 2.78 3.72 21.97
C LEU A 71 2.83 5.24 21.72
N PHE A 72 2.69 5.67 20.47
CA PHE A 72 2.78 7.08 20.06
C PHE A 72 1.59 7.51 19.18
N PRO A 73 0.33 7.28 19.62
CA PRO A 73 -0.85 7.59 18.81
C PRO A 73 -0.91 9.06 18.40
N GLN A 74 -0.52 9.98 19.29
CA GLN A 74 -0.53 11.42 19.00
C GLN A 74 0.38 11.77 17.82
N ASP A 75 1.57 11.19 17.76
CA ASP A 75 2.53 11.40 16.66
C ASP A 75 2.00 10.79 15.34
N ALA A 76 1.35 9.62 15.41
CA ALA A 76 0.73 9.00 14.24
C ALA A 76 -0.44 9.83 13.69
N TRP A 77 -1.28 10.36 14.57
CA TRP A 77 -2.39 11.27 14.21
C TRP A 77 -1.90 12.62 13.66
N ALA A 78 -0.76 13.11 14.16
CA ALA A 78 -0.13 14.33 13.67
C ALA A 78 0.41 14.15 12.25
N ASP A 79 1.09 13.05 11.95
CA ASP A 79 1.63 12.80 10.61
C ASP A 79 0.54 12.73 9.53
N LEU A 80 -0.67 12.24 9.85
CA LEU A 80 -1.80 12.23 8.92
C LEU A 80 -2.22 13.63 8.46
N GLY A 81 -2.05 14.64 9.32
CA GLY A 81 -2.29 16.04 8.95
C GLY A 81 -1.14 16.69 8.20
N HIS A 82 0.04 16.06 8.16
CA HIS A 82 1.23 16.64 7.55
C HIS A 82 1.20 16.45 6.02
N PRO A 83 1.33 17.51 5.20
CA PRO A 83 1.16 17.43 3.74
C PRO A 83 2.22 16.53 3.06
N ILE A 84 3.41 16.44 3.63
CA ILE A 84 4.50 15.59 3.10
C ILE A 84 4.39 14.12 3.55
N ARG A 85 4.11 13.84 4.82
CA ARG A 85 4.13 12.48 5.38
C ARG A 85 2.79 11.76 5.29
N GLY A 86 1.69 12.48 5.43
CA GLY A 86 0.33 11.95 5.41
C GLY A 86 0.06 11.03 4.22
N PRO A 87 0.36 11.44 2.97
CA PRO A 87 0.11 10.61 1.78
C PRO A 87 0.81 9.25 1.82
N PHE A 88 1.97 9.16 2.47
CA PHE A 88 2.72 7.91 2.58
C PHE A 88 2.08 6.88 3.51
N TYR A 89 1.09 7.24 4.35
CA TYR A 89 0.32 6.25 5.09
C TYR A 89 -0.39 5.26 4.18
N SER A 90 -0.77 5.69 2.97
CA SER A 90 -1.37 4.82 1.96
C SER A 90 -0.38 3.81 1.35
N THR A 91 0.93 3.90 1.61
CA THR A 91 1.88 2.86 1.15
C THR A 91 1.71 1.54 1.88
N MET A 92 1.31 1.56 3.17
CA MET A 92 1.03 0.36 3.95
C MET A 92 -0.09 -0.50 3.34
N PRO A 93 -1.32 0.04 3.10
CA PRO A 93 -2.38 -0.74 2.45
C PRO A 93 -1.98 -1.31 1.10
N VAL A 94 -1.24 -0.53 0.30
CA VAL A 94 -0.76 -0.97 -1.01
C VAL A 94 0.23 -2.12 -0.86
N GLY A 95 1.15 -2.05 0.09
CA GLY A 95 2.04 -3.15 0.43
C GLY A 95 1.28 -4.44 0.78
N LEU A 96 0.21 -4.34 1.59
CA LEU A 96 -0.64 -5.49 1.92
C LEU A 96 -1.34 -6.08 0.70
N MET A 97 -1.93 -5.25 -0.17
CA MET A 97 -2.61 -5.71 -1.38
C MET A 97 -1.63 -6.34 -2.40
N VAL A 98 -0.42 -5.79 -2.51
CA VAL A 98 0.64 -6.36 -3.35
C VAL A 98 1.11 -7.71 -2.76
N LEU A 99 1.25 -7.81 -1.44
CA LEU A 99 1.58 -9.08 -0.80
C LEU A 99 0.46 -10.11 -0.99
N ALA A 100 -0.81 -9.71 -0.90
CA ALA A 100 -1.95 -10.56 -1.23
C ALA A 100 -1.83 -11.11 -2.66
N LEU A 101 -1.51 -10.25 -3.63
CA LEU A 101 -1.24 -10.66 -5.01
C LEU A 101 -0.09 -11.67 -5.10
N ASN A 102 0.98 -11.52 -4.30
CA ASN A 102 2.07 -12.50 -4.26
C ASN A 102 1.58 -13.86 -3.75
N PHE A 103 0.75 -13.90 -2.69
CA PHE A 103 0.17 -15.14 -2.19
C PHE A 103 -0.71 -15.82 -3.23
N VAL A 104 -1.48 -15.05 -4.02
CA VAL A 104 -2.29 -15.63 -5.11
C VAL A 104 -1.42 -16.15 -6.26
N ALA A 105 -0.45 -15.37 -6.72
CA ALA A 105 0.32 -15.70 -7.92
C ALA A 105 1.43 -16.73 -7.67
N ILE A 106 2.12 -16.64 -6.52
CA ILE A 106 3.31 -17.42 -6.19
C ILE A 106 3.01 -18.38 -5.03
N GLY A 107 2.30 -17.92 -4.00
CA GLY A 107 2.04 -18.69 -2.78
C GLY A 107 1.11 -19.89 -2.99
N ARG A 108 0.04 -19.76 -3.79
CA ARG A 108 -0.94 -20.82 -4.05
C ARG A 108 -0.31 -22.12 -4.59
N PRO A 109 0.56 -22.10 -5.63
CA PRO A 109 1.27 -23.30 -6.08
C PRO A 109 2.20 -23.96 -5.04
N ILE A 110 2.62 -23.24 -4.00
CA ILE A 110 3.67 -23.68 -3.06
C ILE A 110 3.05 -24.14 -1.73
N LEU A 111 2.17 -23.33 -1.16
CA LEU A 111 1.51 -23.59 0.13
C LEU A 111 0.16 -24.30 -0.03
N GLY A 112 -0.36 -24.38 -1.26
CA GLY A 112 -1.69 -24.89 -1.55
C GLY A 112 -2.79 -23.85 -1.34
N ASP A 113 -3.91 -24.06 -2.04
CA ASP A 113 -5.03 -23.12 -2.04
C ASP A 113 -5.68 -22.95 -0.66
N ALA A 114 -5.70 -24.01 0.16
CA ALA A 114 -6.30 -23.98 1.50
C ALA A 114 -5.59 -23.01 2.47
N THR A 115 -4.30 -22.76 2.28
CA THR A 115 -3.50 -21.88 3.15
C THR A 115 -3.25 -20.52 2.51
N ALA A 116 -2.87 -20.47 1.23
CA ALA A 116 -2.53 -19.22 0.57
C ALA A 116 -3.76 -18.33 0.30
N THR A 117 -4.91 -18.93 0.00
CA THR A 117 -6.12 -18.16 -0.38
C THR A 117 -6.68 -17.35 0.78
N PRO A 118 -6.90 -17.92 1.99
CA PRO A 118 -7.39 -17.13 3.12
C PRO A 118 -6.42 -16.02 3.54
N ILE A 119 -5.11 -16.26 3.47
CA ILE A 119 -4.09 -15.24 3.76
C ILE A 119 -4.21 -14.09 2.75
N ALA A 120 -4.26 -14.40 1.46
CA ALA A 120 -4.39 -13.38 0.42
C ALA A 120 -5.68 -12.57 0.57
N GLN A 121 -6.81 -13.23 0.82
CA GLN A 121 -8.10 -12.57 1.05
C GLN A 121 -8.07 -11.65 2.27
N GLY A 122 -7.51 -12.11 3.40
CA GLY A 122 -7.37 -11.32 4.61
C GLY A 122 -6.49 -10.08 4.42
N LEU A 123 -5.33 -10.26 3.79
CA LEU A 123 -4.41 -9.15 3.45
C LEU A 123 -5.07 -8.14 2.51
N TRP A 124 -5.80 -8.61 1.49
CA TRP A 124 -6.49 -7.74 0.55
C TRP A 124 -7.62 -6.96 1.23
N VAL A 125 -8.47 -7.61 2.04
CA VAL A 125 -9.55 -6.92 2.79
C VAL A 125 -8.99 -5.88 3.73
N ALA A 126 -7.93 -6.22 4.49
CA ALA A 126 -7.25 -5.27 5.36
C ALA A 126 -6.70 -4.07 4.56
N GLY A 127 -6.08 -4.33 3.41
CA GLY A 127 -5.58 -3.31 2.50
C GLY A 127 -6.69 -2.41 1.93
N VAL A 128 -7.83 -2.95 1.52
CA VAL A 128 -8.97 -2.18 1.00
C VAL A 128 -9.57 -1.29 2.08
N ILE A 129 -9.83 -1.83 3.26
CA ILE A 129 -10.40 -1.07 4.40
C ILE A 129 -9.47 0.06 4.79
N THR A 130 -8.17 -0.21 4.93
CA THR A 130 -7.19 0.81 5.30
C THR A 130 -6.93 1.82 4.18
N THR A 131 -7.02 1.42 2.90
CA THR A 131 -7.00 2.35 1.76
C THR A 131 -8.16 3.31 1.82
N PHE A 132 -9.38 2.82 2.05
CA PHE A 132 -10.56 3.67 2.21
C PHE A 132 -10.40 4.61 3.40
N LEU A 133 -10.00 4.08 4.54
CA LEU A 133 -9.85 4.84 5.78
C LEU A 133 -8.84 5.98 5.61
N PHE A 134 -7.63 5.71 5.12
CA PHE A 134 -6.64 6.76 4.91
C PHE A 134 -7.01 7.70 3.76
N GLY A 135 -7.68 7.19 2.72
CA GLY A 135 -8.19 7.99 1.62
C GLY A 135 -9.24 9.02 2.05
N VAL A 136 -9.99 8.77 3.12
CA VAL A 136 -10.92 9.74 3.72
C VAL A 136 -10.22 10.59 4.78
N LEU A 137 -9.44 9.95 5.66
CA LEU A 137 -8.91 10.59 6.85
C LEU A 137 -7.82 11.63 6.55
N ILE A 138 -6.94 11.35 5.58
CA ILE A 138 -5.87 12.30 5.19
C ILE A 138 -6.49 13.60 4.64
N PRO A 139 -7.37 13.58 3.60
CA PRO A 139 -8.02 14.80 3.14
C PRO A 139 -8.86 15.48 4.21
N TYR A 140 -9.58 14.72 5.05
CA TYR A 140 -10.36 15.30 6.16
C TYR A 140 -9.47 16.11 7.11
N ARG A 141 -8.30 15.57 7.48
CA ARG A 141 -7.33 16.28 8.33
C ARG A 141 -6.76 17.50 7.63
N TRP A 142 -6.53 17.44 6.33
CA TRP A 142 -6.06 18.57 5.53
C TRP A 142 -7.09 19.70 5.44
N PHE A 143 -8.38 19.37 5.27
CA PHE A 143 -9.45 20.38 5.25
C PHE A 143 -9.74 21.00 6.62
N THR A 144 -9.39 20.32 7.71
CA THR A 144 -9.68 20.76 9.09
C THR A 144 -8.46 21.35 9.81
N SER A 145 -7.27 21.29 9.21
CA SER A 145 -6.03 21.87 9.75
C SER A 145 -5.71 23.20 9.06
N GLU A 146 -4.75 23.96 9.59
CA GLU A 146 -4.31 25.24 9.01
C GLU A 146 -3.93 25.12 7.53
N HIS A 147 -4.08 26.22 6.79
CA HIS A 147 -3.88 26.32 5.34
C HIS A 147 -2.65 25.53 4.86
N ILE A 148 -2.85 24.47 4.08
CA ILE A 148 -1.78 23.78 3.36
C ILE A 148 -1.48 24.61 2.10
N PRO A 149 -0.30 25.25 2.00
CA PRO A 149 -0.01 26.07 0.84
C PRO A 149 0.33 25.20 -0.38
N LEU A 150 0.07 25.75 -1.57
CA LEU A 150 0.18 25.02 -2.85
C LEU A 150 1.61 24.58 -3.19
N ASP A 151 2.61 25.21 -2.59
CA ASP A 151 4.03 24.86 -2.70
C ASP A 151 4.36 23.46 -2.13
N HIS A 152 3.53 22.97 -1.20
CA HIS A 152 3.65 21.64 -0.60
C HIS A 152 3.07 20.52 -1.46
N VAL A 153 2.47 20.82 -2.62
CA VAL A 153 2.05 19.77 -3.57
C VAL A 153 3.29 19.14 -4.20
N HIS A 154 3.44 17.83 -4.06
CA HIS A 154 4.55 17.06 -4.62
C HIS A 154 4.08 15.69 -5.11
N GLY A 155 4.94 14.94 -5.82
CA GLY A 155 4.57 13.65 -6.41
C GLY A 155 4.07 12.58 -5.42
N GLY A 156 4.36 12.72 -4.12
CA GLY A 156 3.86 11.80 -3.09
C GLY A 156 2.35 11.92 -2.86
N TRP A 157 1.73 13.02 -3.29
CA TRP A 157 0.28 13.20 -3.23
C TRP A 157 -0.46 12.24 -4.18
N PHE A 158 0.23 11.59 -5.12
CA PHE A 158 -0.34 10.51 -5.92
C PHE A 158 -0.48 9.19 -5.17
N ILE A 159 0.14 9.01 -4.00
CA ILE A 159 0.10 7.72 -3.29
C ILE A 159 -1.34 7.32 -2.91
N PRO A 160 -2.19 8.18 -2.30
CA PRO A 160 -3.57 7.80 -2.02
C PRO A 160 -4.43 7.51 -3.27
N PRO A 161 -4.41 8.33 -4.35
CA PRO A 161 -5.08 7.97 -5.61
C PRO A 161 -4.59 6.65 -6.22
N VAL A 162 -3.27 6.42 -6.24
CA VAL A 162 -2.69 5.18 -6.74
C VAL A 162 -3.10 4.00 -5.87
N ALA A 163 -3.16 4.18 -4.55
CA ALA A 163 -3.63 3.14 -3.64
C ALA A 163 -5.06 2.70 -3.96
N ALA A 164 -5.94 3.64 -4.32
CA ALA A 164 -7.28 3.32 -4.78
C ALA A 164 -7.28 2.51 -6.09
N ILE A 165 -6.39 2.81 -7.04
CA ILE A 165 -6.26 2.05 -8.31
C ILE A 165 -5.65 0.66 -8.09
N VAL A 166 -4.86 0.46 -7.03
CA VAL A 166 -4.29 -0.87 -6.72
C VAL A 166 -5.36 -1.86 -6.26
N VAL A 167 -6.46 -1.38 -5.66
CA VAL A 167 -7.59 -2.23 -5.23
C VAL A 167 -8.11 -3.09 -6.38
N PRO A 168 -8.59 -2.54 -7.51
CA PRO A 168 -9.06 -3.35 -8.64
C PRO A 168 -7.94 -4.20 -9.27
N ALA A 169 -6.72 -3.68 -9.37
CA ALA A 169 -5.60 -4.39 -9.97
C ALA A 169 -5.26 -5.69 -9.21
N THR A 170 -5.37 -5.67 -7.88
CA THR A 170 -5.10 -6.83 -7.02
C THR A 170 -6.34 -7.67 -6.75
N ALA A 171 -7.55 -7.13 -6.93
CA ALA A 171 -8.81 -7.84 -6.79
C ALA A 171 -9.04 -8.86 -7.92
N ALA A 172 -8.67 -8.52 -9.15
CA ALA A 172 -8.94 -9.33 -10.34
C ALA A 172 -8.58 -10.83 -10.18
N PRO A 173 -7.36 -11.20 -9.75
CA PRO A 173 -7.01 -12.61 -9.54
C PRO A 173 -7.61 -13.23 -8.26
N LEU A 174 -8.15 -12.43 -7.34
CA LEU A 174 -8.82 -12.89 -6.12
C LEU A 174 -10.31 -13.20 -6.32
N ILE A 175 -11.00 -12.53 -7.26
CA ILE A 175 -12.43 -12.75 -7.53
C ILE A 175 -12.84 -14.23 -7.59
N PRO A 176 -12.15 -15.12 -8.35
CA PRO A 176 -12.54 -16.52 -8.44
C PRO A 176 -12.26 -17.34 -7.17
N THR A 177 -11.55 -16.78 -6.18
CA THR A 177 -11.11 -17.52 -4.98
C THR A 177 -12.08 -17.41 -3.80
N TRP A 178 -13.13 -16.58 -3.89
CA TRP A 178 -14.06 -16.31 -2.78
C TRP A 178 -15.10 -17.40 -2.52
N GLY A 179 -15.11 -18.48 -3.31
CA GLY A 179 -15.94 -19.67 -3.06
C GLY A 179 -17.44 -19.49 -3.32
N SER A 180 -17.95 -18.26 -3.40
CA SER A 180 -19.33 -17.97 -3.82
C SER A 180 -19.40 -16.87 -4.91
N PRO A 181 -20.31 -17.00 -5.89
CA PRO A 181 -20.53 -15.97 -6.91
C PRO A 181 -20.91 -14.60 -6.32
N GLU A 182 -21.64 -14.58 -5.20
CA GLU A 182 -22.09 -13.35 -4.55
C GLU A 182 -20.92 -12.55 -3.97
N LEU A 183 -19.95 -13.23 -3.34
CA LEU A 183 -18.75 -12.60 -2.82
C LEU A 183 -17.84 -12.12 -3.96
N GLY A 184 -17.68 -12.92 -5.00
CA GLY A 184 -16.95 -12.51 -6.21
C GLY A 184 -17.55 -11.26 -6.86
N TYR A 185 -18.88 -11.18 -6.91
CA TYR A 185 -19.60 -9.99 -7.40
C TYR A 185 -19.40 -8.78 -6.49
N ALA A 186 -19.49 -8.94 -5.17
CA ALA A 186 -19.23 -7.86 -4.21
C ALA A 186 -17.81 -7.29 -4.34
N VAL A 187 -16.80 -8.17 -4.45
CA VAL A 187 -15.41 -7.77 -4.68
C VAL A 187 -15.25 -7.03 -6.00
N SER A 188 -15.95 -7.46 -7.06
CA SER A 188 -15.94 -6.79 -8.36
C SER A 188 -16.56 -5.40 -8.29
N LEU A 189 -17.66 -5.22 -7.54
CA LEU A 189 -18.27 -3.90 -7.32
C LEU A 189 -17.34 -2.97 -6.54
N ILE A 190 -16.69 -3.48 -5.49
CA ILE A 190 -15.68 -2.72 -4.73
C ILE A 190 -14.55 -2.28 -5.67
N ALA A 191 -13.97 -3.20 -6.44
CA ALA A 191 -12.94 -2.91 -7.42
C ALA A 191 -13.37 -1.83 -8.43
N PHE A 192 -14.60 -1.91 -8.94
CA PHE A 192 -15.14 -0.92 -9.88
C PHE A 192 -15.29 0.47 -9.22
N ALA A 193 -15.84 0.54 -8.00
CA ALA A 193 -15.96 1.80 -7.27
C ALA A 193 -14.60 2.47 -7.02
N PHE A 194 -13.60 1.67 -6.61
CA PHE A 194 -12.24 2.15 -6.38
C PHE A 194 -11.53 2.60 -7.67
N THR A 195 -11.85 2.00 -8.82
CA THR A 195 -11.41 2.50 -10.13
C THR A 195 -11.87 3.95 -10.34
N GLY A 196 -13.15 4.24 -10.11
CA GLY A 196 -13.71 5.58 -10.25
C GLY A 196 -13.11 6.58 -9.27
N ILE A 197 -13.03 6.21 -7.99
CA ILE A 197 -12.42 7.04 -6.92
C ILE A 197 -10.97 7.36 -7.28
N GLY A 198 -10.18 6.34 -7.60
CA GLY A 198 -8.76 6.50 -7.92
C GLY A 198 -8.53 7.38 -9.14
N LEU A 199 -9.30 7.19 -10.21
CA LEU A 199 -9.19 8.00 -11.43
C LEU A 199 -9.50 9.49 -11.16
N LEU A 200 -10.61 9.78 -10.48
CA LEU A 200 -11.00 11.16 -10.18
C LEU A 200 -9.97 11.85 -9.28
N LEU A 201 -9.53 11.19 -8.21
CA LEU A 201 -8.50 11.72 -7.32
C LEU A 201 -7.17 11.93 -8.06
N PHE A 202 -6.80 11.01 -8.95
CA PHE A 202 -5.58 11.12 -9.74
C PHE A 202 -5.61 12.36 -10.64
N LEU A 203 -6.73 12.63 -11.33
CA LEU A 203 -6.86 13.81 -12.19
C LEU A 203 -6.78 15.12 -11.39
N ILE A 204 -7.35 15.16 -10.18
CA ILE A 204 -7.27 16.32 -9.29
C ILE A 204 -5.80 16.58 -8.89
N VAL A 205 -5.11 15.56 -8.38
CA VAL A 205 -3.70 15.69 -7.96
C VAL A 205 -2.79 16.03 -9.15
N LEU A 206 -3.05 15.45 -10.32
CA LEU A 206 -2.32 15.76 -11.54
C LEU A 206 -2.44 17.23 -11.93
N ALA A 207 -3.66 17.79 -11.92
CA ALA A 207 -3.89 19.19 -12.21
C ALA A 207 -3.17 20.11 -11.21
N LEU A 208 -3.25 19.79 -9.91
CA LEU A 208 -2.58 20.55 -8.85
C LEU A 208 -1.05 20.51 -8.98
N LEU A 209 -0.48 19.32 -9.22
CA LEU A 209 0.96 19.17 -9.37
C LEU A 209 1.46 19.87 -10.63
N PHE A 210 0.72 19.76 -11.74
CA PHE A 210 1.06 20.46 -12.98
C PHE A 210 1.08 21.97 -12.77
N MET A 211 0.04 22.54 -12.15
CA MET A 211 -0.01 23.98 -11.82
C MET A 211 1.14 24.38 -10.90
N ARG A 212 1.44 23.58 -9.88
CA ARG A 212 2.56 23.82 -8.96
C ARG A 212 3.89 23.83 -9.71
N LEU A 213 4.16 22.85 -10.58
CA LEU A 213 5.42 22.77 -11.34
C LEU A 213 5.57 23.90 -12.37
N VAL A 214 4.46 24.38 -12.95
CA VAL A 214 4.48 25.54 -13.86
C VAL A 214 4.78 26.84 -13.10
N ALA A 215 4.21 27.02 -11.91
CA ALA A 215 4.40 28.22 -11.10
C ALA A 215 5.72 28.21 -10.29
N HIS A 216 6.11 27.03 -9.81
CA HIS A 216 7.23 26.77 -8.91
C HIS A 216 7.90 25.43 -9.26
N PRO A 217 8.88 25.44 -10.19
CA PRO A 217 9.61 24.24 -10.61
C PRO A 217 10.24 23.48 -9.44
#